data_AF-A0A1E1VBH0-F1
#
_entry.id   AF-A0A1E1VBH0-F1
#
_cell.length_a   1.000
_cell.length_b   1.000
_cell.length_c   1.000
_cell.angle_alpha   90.00
_cell.angle_beta   90.00
_cell.angle_gamma   90.00
#
_symmetry.space_group_name_H-M   'P 1'
#
loop_
_entity.id
_entity.type
_entity.pdbx_description
1 polymer ?
#
loop_
_entity_poly.entity_id
_entity_poly.type
_entity_poly.pdbx_seq_one_letter_code
_entity_poly.pdbx_strand_id
1 'polypeptide(L)' 'MTAAPRDVGPIPAADCIWSGWYAWRPVFPSDDAGPFWLEALWHRRHPVTGRWEYRTFRSEAEKLRETSERAF' A
#
# COMPACT_ATOMS: atom_id res chain seq x y z
N MET A 1 -17.00 10.25 22.53
CA MET A 1 -16.43 11.19 21.54
C MET A 1 -16.14 10.41 20.27
N THR A 2 -17.10 10.32 19.34
CA THR A 2 -16.91 9.64 18.05
C THR A 2 -16.65 10.74 17.03
N ALA A 3 -15.43 10.84 16.52
CA ALA A 3 -15.12 11.76 15.44
C ALA A 3 -16.02 11.43 14.25
N ALA A 4 -16.86 12.38 13.84
CA ALA A 4 -17.63 12.26 12.61
C ALA A 4 -16.68 11.91 11.45
N PRO A 5 -17.08 11.02 10.53
CA PRO A 5 -16.29 10.80 9.32
C PRO A 5 -16.14 12.15 8.66
N ARG A 6 -14.89 12.61 8.51
CA ARG A 6 -14.58 13.82 7.76
C ARG A 6 -15.26 13.66 6.41
N ASP A 7 -16.14 14.59 6.07
CA ASP A 7 -16.72 14.73 4.75
C ASP A 7 -15.55 15.01 3.79
N VAL A 8 -14.90 13.93 3.37
CA VAL A 8 -13.90 13.97 2.32
C VAL A 8 -14.75 13.96 1.07
N GLY A 9 -14.85 15.12 0.42
CA GLY A 9 -15.46 15.24 -0.90
C GLY A 9 -14.95 14.18 -1.88
N PRO A 10 -15.50 14.14 -3.11
CA PRO A 10 -15.20 13.07 -4.07
C PRO A 10 -13.69 12.87 -4.18
N ILE A 11 -13.27 11.60 -4.06
CA ILE A 11 -11.86 11.23 -4.18
C ILE A 11 -11.39 11.68 -5.56
N PRO A 12 -10.30 12.46 -5.66
CA PRO A 12 -9.76 12.84 -6.95
C PRO A 12 -9.53 11.60 -7.81
N ALA A 13 -10.02 11.59 -9.05
CA ALA A 13 -9.88 10.42 -9.93
C ALA A 13 -8.41 10.02 -10.14
N ALA A 14 -7.48 11.00 -10.07
CA ALA A 14 -6.05 10.75 -10.12
C ALA A 14 -5.55 9.89 -8.95
N ASP A 15 -6.10 10.09 -7.74
CA ASP A 15 -5.73 9.30 -6.56
C ASP A 15 -6.21 7.85 -6.69
N CYS A 16 -7.23 7.58 -7.52
CA CYS A 16 -7.76 6.24 -7.76
C CYS A 16 -6.88 5.40 -8.70
N ILE A 17 -5.88 6.02 -9.36
CA ILE A 17 -4.96 5.35 -10.28
C ILE A 17 -3.69 4.95 -9.51
N TRP A 18 -3.16 3.76 -9.80
CA TRP A 18 -1.89 3.32 -9.24
C TRP A 18 -0.76 4.27 -9.64
N SER A 19 -0.13 4.86 -8.64
CA SER A 19 1.00 5.78 -8.81
C SER A 19 2.18 5.29 -7.98
N GLY A 20 3.41 5.58 -8.42
CA GLY A 20 4.61 5.24 -7.67
C GLY A 20 4.79 6.18 -6.48
N TRP A 21 5.14 5.65 -5.32
CA TRP A 21 5.34 6.42 -4.10
C TRP A 21 6.36 5.76 -3.17
N TYR A 22 6.98 6.58 -2.32
CA TYR A 22 8.00 6.13 -1.39
C TYR A 22 7.45 6.07 0.04
N ALA A 23 7.56 4.89 0.66
CA ALA A 23 6.98 4.55 1.96
C ALA A 23 7.74 5.16 3.14
N TRP A 24 7.58 6.46 3.35
CA TRP A 24 8.19 7.15 4.49
C TRP A 24 7.61 6.74 5.86
N ARG A 25 6.50 5.99 5.88
CA ARG A 25 5.92 5.36 7.06
C ARG A 25 5.65 3.87 6.81
N PRO A 26 5.58 3.03 7.85
CA PRO A 26 5.22 1.62 7.69
C PRO A 26 3.85 1.46 7.04
N VAL A 27 3.77 0.62 6.01
CA VAL A 27 2.52 0.24 5.34
C VAL A 27 2.48 -1.27 5.10
N PHE A 28 1.29 -1.81 4.88
CA PHE A 28 1.08 -3.22 4.57
C PHE A 28 0.52 -3.34 3.16
N PRO A 29 1.36 -3.68 2.17
CA PRO A 29 0.91 -4.00 0.83
C PRO A 29 -0.05 -5.19 0.84
N SER A 30 -1.07 -5.15 -0.03
CA SER A 30 -2.05 -6.23 -0.12
C SER A 30 -1.51 -7.51 -0.78
N ASP A 31 -0.38 -7.39 -1.46
CA ASP A 31 0.25 -8.43 -2.28
C ASP A 31 1.52 -9.02 -1.65
N ASP A 32 1.79 -8.70 -0.38
CA ASP A 32 2.96 -9.17 0.35
C ASP A 32 2.59 -9.45 1.81
N ALA A 33 3.40 -10.26 2.50
CA ALA A 33 3.16 -10.71 3.86
C ALA A 33 3.74 -9.78 4.93
N GLY A 34 4.62 -8.85 4.54
CA GLY A 34 5.38 -8.00 5.47
C GLY A 34 4.99 -6.51 5.49
N PRO A 35 5.34 -5.78 6.56
CA PRO A 35 5.33 -4.32 6.53
C PRO A 35 6.47 -3.79 5.65
N PHE A 36 6.17 -2.79 4.83
CA PHE A 36 7.15 -2.07 4.02
C PHE A 36 7.43 -0.71 4.63
N TRP A 37 8.71 -0.35 4.76
CA TRP A 37 9.15 0.95 5.26
C TRP A 37 10.44 1.39 4.57
N LEU A 38 10.50 2.66 4.16
CA LEU A 38 11.60 3.26 3.41
C LEU A 38 11.86 2.58 2.05
N GLU A 39 10.78 2.15 1.39
CA GLU A 39 10.81 1.46 0.09
C GLU A 39 9.87 2.10 -0.93
N ALA A 40 10.15 1.93 -2.21
CA ALA A 40 9.28 2.38 -3.28
C ALA A 40 8.21 1.33 -3.59
N LEU A 41 6.96 1.78 -3.78
CA LEU A 41 5.80 0.93 -3.98
C LEU A 41 4.71 1.64 -4.80
N TRP A 42 3.71 0.89 -5.26
CA TRP A 42 2.50 1.44 -5.85
C TRP A 42 1.51 1.80 -4.75
N HIS A 43 0.87 2.96 -4.84
CA HIS A 43 -0.26 3.33 -3.99
C HIS A 43 -1.43 3.85 -4.82
N ARG A 44 -2.65 3.64 -4.32
CA ARG A 44 -3.87 4.30 -4.82
C ARG A 44 -4.89 4.44 -3.71
N ARG A 45 -5.90 5.26 -3.92
CA ARG A 45 -7.06 5.40 -3.06
C ARG A 45 -8.22 4.60 -3.63
N HIS A 46 -8.76 3.68 -2.85
CA HIS A 46 -9.88 2.85 -3.30
C HIS A 46 -11.09 3.74 -3.63
N PRO A 47 -11.68 3.65 -4.83
CA PRO A 47 -12.69 4.61 -5.30
C PRO A 47 -14.00 4.59 -4.48
N VAL A 48 -14.37 3.44 -3.93
CA VAL A 48 -15.57 3.30 -3.07
C VAL A 48 -15.28 3.60 -1.59
N THR A 49 -14.24 2.99 -1.01
CA THR A 49 -13.98 3.07 0.45
C THR A 49 -13.11 4.26 0.86
N GLY A 50 -12.42 4.90 -0.09
CA GLY A 50 -11.49 6.00 0.17
C GLY A 50 -10.25 5.64 0.96
N ARG A 51 -10.00 4.35 1.22
CA ARG A 51 -8.81 3.86 1.92
C ARG A 51 -7.63 3.79 0.97
N TRP A 52 -6.42 4.01 1.49
CA TRP A 52 -5.20 3.77 0.73
C TRP A 52 -4.94 2.27 0.59
N GLU A 53 -4.64 1.86 -0.62
CA GLU A 53 -4.18 0.53 -0.99
C GLU A 53 -2.74 0.63 -1.47
N TYR A 54 -1.95 -0.40 -1.18
CA TYR A 54 -0.52 -0.43 -1.49
C TYR A 54 -0.18 -1.75 -2.19
N ARG A 55 0.72 -1.71 -3.15
CA ARG A 55 1.31 -2.90 -3.79
C ARG A 55 2.81 -2.79 -3.91
N THR A 56 3.51 -3.89 -3.73
CA THR A 56 4.96 -3.92 -3.84
C THR A 56 5.42 -3.75 -5.30
N PHE A 57 6.68 -3.35 -5.48
CA PHE A 57 7.39 -3.50 -6.76
C PHE A 57 8.12 -4.84 -6.88
N ARG A 58 8.15 -5.63 -5.80
CA ARG A 58 8.87 -6.90 -5.76
C ARG A 58 8.19 -7.92 -6.67
N SER A 59 9.00 -8.62 -7.44
CA SER A 59 8.55 -9.78 -8.20
C SER A 59 8.25 -10.95 -7.26
N GLU A 60 7.42 -11.89 -7.72
CA GLU A 60 7.16 -13.13 -6.97
C GLU A 60 8.46 -13.88 -6.63
N ALA A 61 9.46 -13.85 -7.53
CA ALA A 61 10.75 -14.50 -7.29
C ALA A 61 11.50 -13.89 -6.09
N GLU A 62 11.46 -12.56 -5.94
CA GLU A 62 12.05 -11.87 -4.79
C GLU A 62 11.32 -12.20 -3.50
N LYS A 63 9.98 -12.24 -3.53
CA LYS A 63 9.15 -12.63 -2.38
C LYS A 63 9.43 -14.06 -1.93
N LEU A 64 9.57 -15.00 -2.88
CA LEU A 64 9.91 -16.40 -2.58
C LEU A 64 11.31 -16.53 -1.95
N ARG A 65 12.29 -15.77 -2.46
CA ARG A 65 13.65 -15.79 -1.93
C ARG A 65 13.68 -15.32 -0.48
N GLU A 66 13.04 -14.19 -0.20
CA GLU A 66 12.98 -13.63 1.15
C GLU A 66 12.23 -14.54 2.13
N THR A 67 11.13 -15.15 1.69
CA THR A 67 10.39 -16.13 2.49
C THR A 67 11.27 -17.35 2.82
N SER A 68 12.09 -17.79 1.86
CA SER A 68 13.02 -18.90 2.04
C SER A 68 14.17 -18.53 2.99
N GLU A 69 14.73 -17.32 2.87
CA GLU A 69 15.79 -16.80 3.73
C GLU A 69 15.31 -16.61 5.19
N ARG A 70 14.05 -16.26 5.39
CA ARG A 70 13.44 -16.10 6.74
C ARG A 70 13.11 -17.41 7.45
N ALA A 71 13.11 -18.53 6.73
CA ALA A 71 12.76 -19.85 7.27
C ALA A 71 13.96 -20.61 7.88
N PHE A 72 15.17 -20.06 7.78
CA PHE A 72 16.40 -20.56 8.38
C PHE A 72 16.90 -19.62 9.50
#